data_AF-A0ABD3CSZ0-F1
#
_entry.id   AF-A0ABD3CSZ0-F1
#
_cell.length_a   1.000
_cell.length_b   1.000
_cell.length_c   1.000
_cell.angle_alpha   90.00
_cell.angle_beta   90.00
_cell.angle_gamma   90.00
#
_symmetry.space_group_name_H-M   'P 1'
#
loop_
_entity.id
_entity.type
_entity.pdbx_description
1 polymer ?
#
loop_
_entity_poly.entity_id
_entity_poly.type
_entity_poly.pdbx_seq_one_letter_code
_entity_poly.pdbx_strand_id
1 'polypeptide(L)'
;MAMGLQSFTFKLSPLSILKPFCKSPKFQTTLLYPLSRHLHLHHYGGRLPLLVRTLSFSTAATLQSTTTATAAVSTNADENRVVKAPQWKAAIDFKWIRDNKDAVASNIKNRNSNANLDLVLQLYDKLLNVQKQEVEKFRAERNAVANKMKAKLEPSERQKLIEEGKNIKDKLVTLEEDLLKITDELQHEAQSVPNMTHPDVPLGGEDSSVVRKLVGKPRDFSFSIKDHVQLGKDLDLFDFDAAAEVSGSKFYYLKNEAVMLELALVNWAVSEVMKRGFVPLTTPEIVRSSVVEKCGFQPRGTNTQVYSIDGSDQCLIGTAEIPVGGIHMDSILAESSLPLKYVAFSHCFRTEAGAAGAATRGLYRVHQFSKVEMFVLCRPEESDSFHEELIQIEEDLFTSLGLHFKTIDMATEDLGAPAHRKFDVEAWMPGLGRYGEISSASNCTDYQSRRLGIRYRPEPSNSNSPKKGKGNSASTQFIHTLNATACAVPRMIVCLLENYQQEDGSVVIPEPLRPFMGGIQKIDYKYK
;
A
#
# COMPACT_ATOMS: atom_id res chain seq x y z
N MET A 1 -28.75 49.02 17.11
CA MET A 1 -30.18 48.64 17.18
C MET A 1 -30.35 47.26 16.57
N ALA A 2 -31.34 46.49 17.02
CA ALA A 2 -31.55 45.10 16.63
C ALA A 2 -32.51 44.96 15.41
N MET A 3 -32.80 43.70 15.06
CA MET A 3 -33.63 43.18 13.94
C MET A 3 -32.88 42.95 12.62
N GLY A 4 -33.01 41.78 11.97
CA GLY A 4 -33.70 40.55 12.39
C GLY A 4 -33.54 39.43 11.35
N LEU A 5 -33.48 38.16 11.80
CA LEU A 5 -33.38 37.02 10.87
C LEU A 5 -34.71 36.78 10.14
N GLN A 6 -34.64 36.52 8.83
CA GLN A 6 -35.74 35.90 8.08
C GLN A 6 -35.48 34.40 7.90
N SER A 7 -36.45 33.58 8.28
CA SER A 7 -36.50 32.14 8.03
C SER A 7 -37.30 31.87 6.77
N PHE A 8 -36.77 31.06 5.86
CA PHE A 8 -37.51 30.54 4.70
C PHE A 8 -37.97 29.11 4.96
N THR A 9 -39.28 28.93 5.18
CA THR A 9 -39.94 27.61 5.21
C THR A 9 -40.32 27.15 3.80
N PHE A 10 -39.80 26.01 3.37
CA PHE A 10 -40.29 25.31 2.17
C PHE A 10 -41.63 24.61 2.44
N LYS A 11 -42.59 24.74 1.53
CA LYS A 11 -43.83 23.94 1.51
C LYS A 11 -43.64 22.72 0.62
N LEU A 12 -43.89 21.52 1.15
CA LEU A 12 -44.04 20.29 0.37
C LEU A 12 -45.52 20.05 0.04
N SER A 13 -45.82 19.70 -1.21
CA SER A 13 -47.13 19.26 -1.67
C SER A 13 -47.28 17.73 -1.54
N PRO A 14 -48.47 17.20 -1.17
CA PRO A 14 -48.64 15.78 -0.86
C PRO A 14 -48.79 14.89 -2.11
N LEU A 15 -48.22 13.68 -2.04
CA LEU A 15 -48.38 12.62 -3.04
C LEU A 15 -49.82 12.06 -3.08
N SER A 16 -50.24 11.66 -4.27
CA SER A 16 -51.53 11.00 -4.53
C SER A 16 -51.54 9.52 -4.14
N ILE A 17 -52.64 9.07 -3.53
CA ILE A 17 -52.83 7.73 -2.96
C ILE A 17 -53.32 6.73 -4.02
N LEU A 18 -52.65 5.57 -4.14
CA LEU A 18 -53.13 4.41 -4.90
C LEU A 18 -53.99 3.48 -4.02
N LYS A 19 -55.12 3.00 -4.56
CA LYS A 19 -56.04 2.08 -3.89
C LYS A 19 -55.62 0.62 -4.08
N PRO A 20 -55.78 -0.27 -3.07
CA PRO A 20 -55.60 -1.70 -3.25
C PRO A 20 -56.87 -2.36 -3.81
N PHE A 21 -56.70 -3.27 -4.78
CA PHE A 21 -57.76 -4.19 -5.22
C PHE A 21 -57.63 -5.52 -4.47
N CYS A 22 -58.71 -5.99 -3.86
CA CYS A 22 -58.76 -7.31 -3.21
C CYS A 22 -59.97 -8.10 -3.73
N LYS A 23 -59.73 -9.32 -4.23
CA LYS A 23 -60.75 -10.34 -4.47
C LYS A 23 -60.17 -11.72 -4.18
N SER A 24 -60.69 -12.38 -3.15
CA SER A 24 -60.56 -13.83 -2.93
C SER A 24 -61.79 -14.57 -3.49
N PRO A 25 -61.74 -15.90 -3.61
CA PRO A 25 -62.77 -16.67 -2.90
C PRO A 25 -62.32 -18.01 -2.26
N LYS A 26 -62.86 -18.24 -1.05
CA LYS A 26 -63.40 -19.51 -0.50
C LYS A 26 -62.49 -20.72 -0.17
N PHE A 27 -62.20 -20.82 1.13
CA PHE A 27 -62.51 -21.94 2.04
C PHE A 27 -62.45 -23.41 1.56
N GLN A 28 -61.66 -24.21 2.30
CA GLN A 28 -62.18 -25.40 2.99
C GLN A 28 -61.40 -25.67 4.30
N THR A 29 -62.04 -26.28 5.30
CA THR A 29 -61.55 -26.39 6.69
C THR A 29 -61.67 -27.83 7.18
N THR A 30 -60.63 -28.40 7.81
CA THR A 30 -60.72 -29.72 8.50
C THR A 30 -59.83 -29.79 9.74
N LEU A 31 -60.26 -30.62 10.70
CA LEU A 31 -59.91 -30.71 12.13
C LEU A 31 -59.85 -32.23 12.52
N LEU A 32 -59.15 -32.76 13.55
CA LEU A 32 -58.44 -32.23 14.74
C LEU A 32 -57.23 -33.12 15.14
N TYR A 33 -56.27 -32.52 15.88
CA TYR A 33 -55.51 -33.11 17.02
C TYR A 33 -54.36 -34.15 16.84
N PRO A 34 -53.50 -34.37 17.87
CA PRO A 34 -52.05 -34.37 17.66
C PRO A 34 -51.32 -35.62 18.19
N LEU A 35 -49.98 -35.65 18.07
CA LEU A 35 -49.10 -36.35 19.02
C LEU A 35 -47.71 -35.69 19.09
N SER A 36 -47.07 -35.83 20.25
CA SER A 36 -45.87 -35.09 20.67
C SER A 36 -44.59 -35.92 20.50
N ARG A 37 -43.44 -35.28 20.21
CA ARG A 37 -42.21 -35.42 21.02
C ARG A 37 -41.05 -34.49 20.62
N HIS A 38 -40.50 -33.86 21.67
CA HIS A 38 -39.15 -33.34 21.91
C HIS A 38 -38.16 -33.03 20.76
N LEU A 39 -37.62 -31.81 20.81
CA LEU A 39 -36.17 -31.60 20.94
C LEU A 39 -35.88 -30.34 21.75
N HIS A 40 -34.95 -30.45 22.72
CA HIS A 40 -34.48 -29.31 23.53
C HIS A 40 -33.39 -28.53 22.80
N LEU A 41 -33.44 -27.20 22.91
CA LEU A 41 -32.33 -26.29 22.58
C LEU A 41 -31.93 -25.56 23.86
N HIS A 42 -30.74 -25.87 24.37
CA HIS A 42 -30.17 -25.22 25.54
C HIS A 42 -29.41 -23.96 25.13
N HIS A 43 -29.61 -22.86 25.86
CA HIS A 43 -28.77 -21.67 25.79
C HIS A 43 -27.32 -21.98 26.19
N TYR A 44 -26.37 -21.37 25.50
CA TYR A 44 -25.11 -20.92 26.09
C TYR A 44 -24.79 -19.51 25.59
N GLY A 45 -24.59 -18.59 26.53
CA GLY A 45 -24.11 -17.23 26.26
C GLY A 45 -22.60 -17.12 26.52
N GLY A 46 -21.92 -16.32 25.71
CA GLY A 46 -20.52 -15.94 25.89
C GLY A 46 -20.34 -14.43 25.70
N ARG A 47 -19.79 -13.75 26.71
CA ARG A 47 -19.57 -12.29 26.69
C ARG A 47 -18.25 -11.96 25.97
N LEU A 48 -18.26 -10.95 25.08
CA LEU A 48 -17.04 -10.23 24.71
C LEU A 48 -16.71 -9.14 25.76
N PRO A 49 -15.43 -8.89 26.07
CA PRO A 49 -15.04 -7.73 26.87
C PRO A 49 -14.87 -6.48 26.00
N LEU A 50 -15.58 -5.40 26.35
CA LEU A 50 -15.40 -4.08 25.75
C LEU A 50 -14.25 -3.36 26.44
N LEU A 51 -13.18 -3.00 25.72
CA LEU A 51 -12.02 -2.31 26.28
C LEU A 51 -12.18 -0.79 26.16
N VAL A 52 -12.74 -0.17 27.21
CA VAL A 52 -12.96 1.29 27.28
C VAL A 52 -11.64 2.00 27.57
N ARG A 53 -11.23 2.90 26.67
CA ARG A 53 -10.06 3.76 26.83
C ARG A 53 -10.49 5.14 27.33
N THR A 54 -10.20 5.46 28.59
CA THR A 54 -10.50 6.76 29.19
C THR A 54 -9.58 7.85 28.64
N LEU A 55 -10.15 8.92 28.08
CA LEU A 55 -9.45 10.12 27.64
C LEU A 55 -9.52 11.19 28.73
N SER A 56 -8.36 11.60 29.26
CA SER A 56 -8.24 12.71 30.20
C SER A 56 -8.01 14.01 29.42
N PHE A 57 -8.97 14.93 29.46
CA PHE A 57 -8.77 16.30 28.95
C PHE A 57 -7.96 17.12 29.96
N SER A 58 -7.00 17.90 29.48
CA SER A 58 -6.38 18.99 30.23
C SER A 58 -6.37 20.26 29.38
N THR A 59 -6.96 21.32 29.91
CA THR A 59 -7.06 22.64 29.28
C THR A 59 -5.99 23.58 29.81
N ALA A 60 -5.26 24.27 28.93
CA ALA A 60 -4.76 25.63 29.19
C ALA A 60 -4.37 26.29 27.85
N ALA A 61 -4.79 27.54 27.65
CA ALA A 61 -4.38 28.38 26.53
C ALA A 61 -3.18 29.27 26.91
N THR A 62 -2.56 29.92 25.92
CA THR A 62 -2.31 31.38 25.90
C THR A 62 -1.77 31.78 24.51
N LEU A 63 -2.30 32.86 23.93
CA LEU A 63 -1.72 33.50 22.73
C LEU A 63 -0.53 34.39 23.11
N GLN A 64 0.47 34.49 22.23
CA GLN A 64 1.17 35.75 22.03
C GLN A 64 1.70 35.88 20.59
N SER A 65 1.78 37.12 20.11
CA SER A 65 1.97 37.50 18.72
C SER A 65 3.35 38.10 18.44
N THR A 66 3.68 38.25 17.15
CA THR A 66 4.73 39.15 16.58
C THR A 66 6.17 38.89 17.05
N THR A 67 7.12 38.60 16.15
CA THR A 67 7.68 39.59 15.22
C THR A 67 8.29 38.98 13.96
N THR A 68 8.17 39.70 12.84
CA THR A 68 8.96 39.49 11.63
C THR A 68 10.41 39.94 11.84
N ALA A 69 11.37 39.03 11.65
CA ALA A 69 12.79 39.37 11.58
C ALA A 69 13.41 38.75 10.32
N THR A 70 13.75 39.59 9.35
CA THR A 70 14.58 39.23 8.20
C THR A 70 16.00 38.95 8.66
N ALA A 71 16.46 37.71 8.51
CA ALA A 71 17.85 37.32 8.74
C ALA A 71 18.54 37.02 7.39
N ALA A 72 19.75 37.57 7.21
CA ALA A 72 20.48 37.51 5.95
C ALA A 72 21.02 36.11 5.64
N VAL A 73 21.08 35.77 4.35
CA VAL A 73 21.72 34.54 3.86
C VAL A 73 23.24 34.68 3.98
N SER A 74 23.84 34.00 4.96
CA SER A 74 25.28 33.74 5.01
C SER A 74 25.58 32.38 4.39
N THR A 75 26.19 32.37 3.21
CA THR A 75 26.61 31.14 2.52
C THR A 75 27.85 30.53 3.17
N ASN A 76 27.66 29.57 4.09
CA ASN A 76 28.73 28.67 4.55
C ASN A 76 28.44 27.26 4.05
N ALA A 77 29.12 26.87 2.96
CA ALA A 77 29.01 25.55 2.37
C ALA A 77 29.94 24.53 3.07
N ASP A 78 29.73 24.29 4.37
CA ASP A 78 30.37 23.19 5.09
C ASP A 78 29.61 22.78 6.39
N GLU A 79 28.27 22.80 6.35
CA GLU A 79 27.49 22.25 7.46
C GLU A 79 27.47 20.72 7.40
N ASN A 80 28.00 20.11 8.47
CA ASN A 80 27.95 18.68 8.78
C ASN A 80 26.69 17.99 8.23
N ARG A 81 26.87 16.89 7.49
CA ARG A 81 25.81 15.89 7.31
C ARG A 81 25.49 15.24 8.66
N VAL A 82 24.70 15.93 9.47
CA VAL A 82 23.97 15.33 10.58
C VAL A 82 22.97 14.39 9.95
N VAL A 83 23.33 13.11 9.85
CA VAL A 83 22.41 12.05 9.43
C VAL A 83 21.26 12.05 10.44
N LYS A 84 20.11 12.58 10.04
CA LYS A 84 18.91 12.53 10.88
C LYS A 84 18.58 11.07 11.14
N ALA A 85 18.40 10.73 12.41
CA ALA A 85 17.91 9.42 12.80
C ALA A 85 16.65 9.07 11.98
N PRO A 86 16.54 7.85 11.43
CA PRO A 86 15.43 7.50 10.57
C PRO A 86 14.11 7.53 11.35
N GLN A 87 13.03 8.03 10.74
CA GLN A 87 11.74 8.23 11.41
C GLN A 87 11.12 6.94 11.97
N TRP A 88 11.57 5.79 11.47
CA TRP A 88 11.22 4.44 11.89
C TRP A 88 12.40 3.50 11.57
N LYS A 89 12.36 2.27 12.09
CA LYS A 89 13.43 1.27 11.86
C LYS A 89 12.86 -0.04 11.34
N ALA A 90 13.15 -0.37 10.09
CA ALA A 90 12.89 -1.67 9.49
C ALA A 90 13.61 -2.82 10.22
N ALA A 91 12.97 -3.99 10.33
CA ALA A 91 13.62 -5.21 10.83
C ALA A 91 14.52 -5.85 9.75
N ILE A 92 15.66 -5.22 9.48
CA ILE A 92 16.68 -5.67 8.54
C ILE A 92 17.60 -6.70 9.20
N ASP A 93 17.86 -7.80 8.50
CA ASP A 93 18.86 -8.77 8.93
C ASP A 93 20.24 -8.40 8.36
N PHE A 94 20.92 -7.45 9.03
CA PHE A 94 22.26 -7.00 8.65
C PHE A 94 23.28 -8.16 8.60
N LYS A 95 23.09 -9.16 9.45
CA LYS A 95 23.92 -10.36 9.47
C LYS A 95 23.71 -11.17 8.19
N TRP A 96 22.46 -11.40 7.78
CA TRP A 96 22.15 -12.07 6.52
C TRP A 96 22.71 -11.30 5.31
N ILE A 97 22.60 -9.96 5.27
CA ILE A 97 23.18 -9.13 4.21
C ILE A 97 24.70 -9.36 4.11
N ARG A 98 25.42 -9.32 5.24
CA ARG A 98 26.86 -9.57 5.28
C ARG A 98 27.23 -11.00 4.90
N ASP A 99 26.50 -11.99 5.42
CA ASP A 99 26.76 -13.41 5.20
C ASP A 99 26.42 -13.85 3.75
N ASN A 100 25.59 -13.07 3.02
CA ASN A 100 25.20 -13.30 1.62
C ASN A 100 25.61 -12.15 0.68
N LYS A 101 26.65 -11.38 1.05
CA LYS A 101 27.04 -10.12 0.40
C LYS A 101 27.16 -10.21 -1.13
N ASP A 102 27.65 -11.31 -1.67
CA ASP A 102 27.90 -11.45 -3.11
C ASP A 102 26.58 -11.56 -3.89
N ALA A 103 25.60 -12.30 -3.34
CA ALA A 103 24.25 -12.36 -3.91
C ALA A 103 23.52 -11.02 -3.81
N VAL A 104 23.69 -10.29 -2.69
CA VAL A 104 23.13 -8.94 -2.52
C VAL A 104 23.77 -7.96 -3.52
N ALA A 105 25.08 -8.01 -3.73
CA ALA A 105 25.80 -7.19 -4.70
C ALA A 105 25.32 -7.45 -6.14
N SER A 106 25.20 -8.72 -6.54
CA SER A 106 24.62 -9.10 -7.83
C SER A 106 23.18 -8.61 -7.99
N ASN A 107 22.35 -8.71 -6.95
CA ASN A 107 20.97 -8.24 -6.98
C ASN A 107 20.87 -6.70 -7.12
N ILE A 108 21.66 -5.95 -6.35
CA ILE A 108 21.72 -4.47 -6.45
C ILE A 108 22.10 -4.04 -7.86
N LYS A 109 23.11 -4.71 -8.46
CA LYS A 109 23.54 -4.45 -9.83
C LYS A 109 22.45 -4.77 -10.86
N ASN A 110 21.86 -5.97 -10.79
CA ASN A 110 20.83 -6.40 -11.73
C ASN A 110 19.57 -5.53 -11.67
N ARG A 111 19.24 -4.98 -10.49
CA ARG A 111 18.13 -4.04 -10.29
C ARG A 111 18.46 -2.58 -10.59
N ASN A 112 19.67 -2.28 -11.08
CA ASN A 112 20.18 -0.93 -11.31
C ASN A 112 19.93 0.02 -10.10
N SER A 113 20.16 -0.52 -8.91
CA SER A 113 19.85 0.16 -7.64
C SER A 113 21.05 0.97 -7.15
N ASN A 114 20.78 2.17 -6.65
CA ASN A 114 21.77 3.08 -6.06
C ASN A 114 22.14 2.76 -4.60
N ALA A 115 21.91 1.52 -4.14
CA ALA A 115 22.13 1.12 -2.76
C ALA A 115 23.62 0.85 -2.49
N ASN A 116 24.21 1.52 -1.49
CA ASN A 116 25.63 1.41 -1.18
C ASN A 116 25.92 0.24 -0.23
N LEU A 117 26.08 -0.97 -0.79
CA LEU A 117 26.35 -2.19 -0.01
C LEU A 117 27.67 -2.09 0.79
N ASP A 118 28.73 -1.54 0.22
CA ASP A 118 30.03 -1.44 0.89
C ASP A 118 29.94 -0.58 2.17
N LEU A 119 29.19 0.51 2.13
CA LEU A 119 28.94 1.36 3.31
C LEU A 119 28.10 0.62 4.36
N VAL A 120 27.07 -0.15 3.95
CA VAL A 120 26.28 -0.99 4.87
C VAL A 120 27.16 -2.03 5.58
N LEU A 121 28.08 -2.68 4.85
CA LEU A 121 29.01 -3.65 5.43
C LEU A 121 30.00 -2.98 6.39
N GLN A 122 30.59 -1.84 6.01
CA GLN A 122 31.52 -1.08 6.85
C GLN A 122 30.85 -0.59 8.15
N LEU A 123 29.64 -0.05 8.07
CA LEU A 123 28.87 0.40 9.24
C LEU A 123 28.49 -0.77 10.15
N TYR A 124 28.14 -1.94 9.60
CA TYR A 124 27.81 -3.12 10.39
C TYR A 124 29.06 -3.72 11.08
N ASP A 125 30.21 -3.77 10.41
CA ASP A 125 31.46 -4.22 11.04
C ASP A 125 31.93 -3.21 12.12
N LYS A 126 31.76 -1.90 11.90
CA LYS A 126 31.99 -0.85 12.91
C LYS A 126 31.08 -1.04 14.13
N LEU A 127 29.78 -1.31 13.92
CA LEU A 127 28.80 -1.60 14.98
C LEU A 127 29.24 -2.81 15.81
N LEU A 128 29.58 -3.92 15.13
CA LEU A 128 30.05 -5.16 15.79
C LEU A 128 31.34 -4.94 16.58
N ASN A 129 32.24 -4.08 16.08
CA ASN A 129 33.50 -3.76 16.75
C ASN A 129 33.27 -3.01 18.07
N VAL A 130 32.57 -1.86 18.01
CA VAL A 130 32.26 -1.04 19.21
C VAL A 130 31.47 -1.87 20.24
N GLN A 131 30.47 -2.63 19.77
CA GLN A 131 29.63 -3.44 20.66
C GLN A 131 30.43 -4.54 21.38
N LYS A 132 31.27 -5.30 20.66
CA LYS A 132 31.99 -6.45 21.25
C LYS A 132 33.30 -6.08 21.95
N GLN A 133 34.11 -5.20 21.37
CA GLN A 133 35.45 -4.91 21.87
C GLN A 133 35.46 -3.83 22.95
N GLU A 134 34.53 -2.87 22.88
CA GLU A 134 34.56 -1.70 23.76
C GLU A 134 33.45 -1.80 24.81
N VAL A 135 32.19 -1.91 24.41
CA VAL A 135 31.06 -1.93 25.35
C VAL A 135 31.05 -3.16 26.25
N GLU A 136 31.18 -4.38 25.71
CA GLU A 136 31.22 -5.59 26.56
C GLU A 136 32.49 -5.66 27.43
N LYS A 137 33.62 -5.11 26.96
CA LYS A 137 34.84 -4.94 27.78
C LYS A 137 34.59 -4.00 28.96
N PHE A 138 34.10 -2.78 28.73
CA PHE A 138 33.84 -1.83 29.82
C PHE A 138 32.71 -2.31 30.75
N ARG A 139 31.73 -3.09 30.25
CA ARG A 139 30.74 -3.77 31.11
C ARG A 139 31.39 -4.83 32.00
N ALA A 140 32.32 -5.63 31.48
CA ALA A 140 33.08 -6.59 32.27
C ALA A 140 33.97 -5.89 33.32
N GLU A 141 34.68 -4.83 32.95
CA GLU A 141 35.48 -4.00 33.87
C GLU A 141 34.62 -3.38 34.98
N ARG A 142 33.49 -2.76 34.63
CA ARG A 142 32.50 -2.23 35.59
C ARG A 142 32.03 -3.29 36.57
N ASN A 143 31.69 -4.48 36.07
CA ASN A 143 31.23 -5.60 36.91
C ASN A 143 32.36 -6.13 37.82
N ALA A 144 33.61 -6.11 37.36
CA ALA A 144 34.77 -6.46 38.17
C ALA A 144 35.02 -5.43 39.28
N VAL A 145 34.96 -4.13 38.99
CA VAL A 145 35.05 -3.04 39.99
C VAL A 145 33.92 -3.13 41.01
N ALA A 146 32.68 -3.36 40.57
CA ALA A 146 31.53 -3.56 41.45
C ALA A 146 31.68 -4.79 42.36
N ASN A 147 32.32 -5.87 41.88
CA ASN A 147 32.64 -7.03 42.70
C ASN A 147 33.77 -6.75 43.71
N LYS A 148 34.84 -6.04 43.31
CA LYS A 148 35.91 -5.59 44.24
C LYS A 148 35.32 -4.75 45.40
N MET A 149 34.38 -3.84 45.11
CA MET A 149 33.75 -2.98 46.12
C MET A 149 32.89 -3.70 47.19
N LYS A 150 32.56 -4.99 46.99
CA LYS A 150 31.88 -5.83 47.99
C LYS A 150 32.80 -6.27 49.12
N ALA A 151 34.12 -6.24 48.92
CA ALA A 151 35.08 -6.56 49.97
C ALA A 151 35.11 -5.46 51.06
N LYS A 152 35.62 -5.83 52.24
CA LYS A 152 36.01 -4.86 53.26
C LYS A 152 37.32 -4.21 52.77
N LEU A 153 37.29 -2.90 52.57
CA LEU A 153 38.36 -2.12 51.91
C LEU A 153 38.64 -0.87 52.74
N GLU A 154 39.90 -0.43 52.72
CA GLU A 154 40.28 0.84 53.33
C GLU A 154 39.61 2.03 52.61
N PRO A 155 39.35 3.17 53.30
CA PRO A 155 38.64 4.30 52.70
C PRO A 155 39.30 4.85 51.43
N SER A 156 40.64 4.85 51.38
CA SER A 156 41.42 5.32 50.23
C SER A 156 41.32 4.39 49.02
N GLU A 157 41.28 3.08 49.22
CA GLU A 157 41.09 2.09 48.15
C GLU A 157 39.65 2.09 47.63
N ARG A 158 38.67 2.20 48.54
CA ARG A 158 37.26 2.38 48.19
C ARG A 158 37.06 3.64 47.33
N GLN A 159 37.70 4.75 47.66
CA GLN A 159 37.62 5.99 46.88
C GLN A 159 38.22 5.83 45.47
N LYS A 160 39.33 5.09 45.31
CA LYS A 160 39.91 4.78 43.99
C LYS A 160 38.95 3.97 43.12
N LEU A 161 38.30 2.94 43.68
CA LEU A 161 37.32 2.12 42.94
C LEU A 161 36.05 2.89 42.57
N ILE A 162 35.64 3.87 43.38
CA ILE A 162 34.53 4.78 43.05
C ILE A 162 34.89 5.63 41.83
N GLU A 163 36.09 6.21 41.80
CA GLU A 163 36.55 7.03 40.67
C GLU A 163 36.79 6.18 39.41
N GLU A 164 37.35 4.98 39.54
CA GLU A 164 37.47 4.00 38.43
C GLU A 164 36.08 3.64 37.87
N GLY A 165 35.12 3.31 38.74
CA GLY A 165 33.75 2.99 38.34
C GLY A 165 33.00 4.16 37.68
N LYS A 166 33.26 5.39 38.12
CA LYS A 166 32.74 6.61 37.49
C LYS A 166 33.32 6.81 36.09
N ASN A 167 34.65 6.74 35.95
CA ASN A 167 35.32 6.86 34.65
C ASN A 167 34.88 5.77 33.66
N ILE A 168 34.62 4.54 34.12
CA ILE A 168 34.05 3.47 33.27
C ILE A 168 32.61 3.80 32.86
N LYS A 169 31.79 4.33 33.78
CA LYS A 169 30.41 4.74 33.48
C LYS A 169 30.40 5.85 32.41
N ASP A 170 31.22 6.88 32.58
CA ASP A 170 31.25 8.03 31.67
C ASP A 170 31.69 7.60 30.25
N LYS A 171 32.68 6.69 30.13
CA LYS A 171 33.06 6.05 28.86
C LYS A 171 31.94 5.21 28.25
N LEU A 172 31.21 4.44 29.06
CA LEU A 172 30.07 3.65 28.57
C LEU A 172 28.96 4.53 27.98
N VAL A 173 28.69 5.71 28.57
CA VAL A 173 27.72 6.66 28.01
C VAL A 173 28.15 7.12 26.62
N THR A 174 29.41 7.54 26.44
CA THR A 174 29.91 7.94 25.11
C THR A 174 29.83 6.81 24.07
N LEU A 175 30.18 5.58 24.46
CA LEU A 175 30.09 4.42 23.57
C LEU A 175 28.64 4.04 23.23
N GLU A 176 27.70 4.22 24.16
CA GLU A 176 26.27 3.98 23.92
C GLU A 176 25.67 5.06 22.99
N GLU A 177 26.14 6.32 23.06
CA GLU A 177 25.81 7.36 22.08
C GLU A 177 26.37 7.06 20.68
N ASP A 178 27.62 6.61 20.58
CA ASP A 178 28.25 6.27 19.29
C ASP A 178 27.61 5.02 18.66
N LEU A 179 27.27 4.00 19.46
CA LEU A 179 26.46 2.87 18.99
C LEU A 179 25.11 3.32 18.41
N LEU A 180 24.46 4.30 19.02
CA LEU A 180 23.18 4.82 18.53
C LEU A 180 23.35 5.50 17.17
N LYS A 181 24.34 6.38 17.01
CA LYS A 181 24.68 7.03 15.72
C LYS A 181 24.98 6.00 14.63
N ILE A 182 25.87 5.04 14.91
CA ILE A 182 26.24 3.99 13.95
C ILE A 182 25.03 3.12 13.57
N THR A 183 24.15 2.82 14.53
CA THR A 183 22.92 2.07 14.27
C THR A 183 21.97 2.86 13.37
N ASP A 184 21.83 4.17 13.58
CA ASP A 184 20.95 5.03 12.79
C ASP A 184 21.48 5.24 11.36
N GLU A 185 22.79 5.43 11.20
CA GLU A 185 23.48 5.46 9.90
C GLU A 185 23.32 4.11 9.15
N LEU A 186 23.59 2.99 9.82
CA LEU A 186 23.44 1.65 9.25
C LEU A 186 21.98 1.37 8.81
N GLN A 187 21.02 1.77 9.64
CA GLN A 187 19.60 1.64 9.36
C GLN A 187 19.19 2.48 8.15
N HIS A 188 19.67 3.72 8.04
CA HIS A 188 19.41 4.60 6.90
C HIS A 188 19.89 3.97 5.59
N GLU A 189 21.17 3.60 5.52
CA GLU A 189 21.78 3.05 4.30
C GLU A 189 21.18 1.70 3.91
N ALA A 190 21.01 0.79 4.86
CA ALA A 190 20.49 -0.55 4.58
C ALA A 190 19.02 -0.55 4.16
N GLN A 191 18.22 0.47 4.56
CA GLN A 191 16.83 0.59 4.12
C GLN A 191 16.68 0.86 2.63
N SER A 192 17.73 1.39 1.98
CA SER A 192 17.81 1.59 0.53
C SER A 192 18.07 0.30 -0.25
N VAL A 193 18.47 -0.79 0.42
CA VAL A 193 18.67 -2.09 -0.23
C VAL A 193 17.31 -2.63 -0.71
N PRO A 194 17.14 -2.93 -2.01
CA PRO A 194 15.89 -3.45 -2.56
C PRO A 194 15.66 -4.90 -2.14
N ASN A 195 14.47 -5.43 -2.39
CA ASN A 195 14.20 -6.85 -2.18
C ASN A 195 15.12 -7.71 -3.08
N MET A 196 15.40 -8.93 -2.63
CA MET A 196 16.00 -9.93 -3.50
C MET A 196 15.05 -10.21 -4.67
N THR A 197 15.60 -10.43 -5.87
CA THR A 197 14.79 -10.72 -7.05
C THR A 197 14.59 -12.22 -7.22
N HIS A 198 13.43 -12.64 -7.73
CA HIS A 198 13.14 -14.02 -8.06
C HIS A 198 14.08 -14.51 -9.19
N PRO A 199 14.64 -15.74 -9.13
CA PRO A 199 15.65 -16.21 -10.09
C PRO A 199 15.17 -16.23 -11.55
N ASP A 200 13.88 -16.47 -11.78
CA ASP A 200 13.29 -16.51 -13.13
C ASP A 200 13.03 -15.13 -13.76
N VAL A 201 13.26 -14.01 -13.05
CA VAL A 201 12.99 -12.67 -13.58
C VAL A 201 13.95 -12.34 -14.73
N PRO A 202 13.46 -11.81 -15.88
CA PRO A 202 14.33 -11.40 -16.98
C PRO A 202 15.36 -10.35 -16.54
N LEU A 203 16.64 -10.58 -16.85
CA LEU A 203 17.71 -9.65 -16.49
C LEU A 203 17.79 -8.48 -17.48
N GLY A 204 17.70 -7.24 -16.98
CA GLY A 204 17.94 -6.02 -17.74
C GLY A 204 16.88 -4.93 -17.57
N GLY A 205 16.91 -3.96 -18.48
CA GLY A 205 15.94 -2.86 -18.59
C GLY A 205 14.56 -3.29 -19.14
N GLU A 206 13.65 -2.32 -19.26
CA GLU A 206 12.25 -2.50 -19.70
C GLU A 206 12.11 -3.40 -20.95
N ASP A 207 12.95 -3.17 -21.99
CA ASP A 207 13.00 -3.96 -23.24
C ASP A 207 13.32 -5.46 -23.05
N SER A 208 13.84 -5.86 -21.89
CA SER A 208 14.16 -7.26 -21.56
C SER A 208 12.95 -8.01 -20.96
N SER A 209 11.83 -7.33 -20.71
CA SER A 209 10.62 -7.92 -20.12
C SER A 209 9.95 -8.89 -21.10
N VAL A 210 9.44 -10.02 -20.60
CA VAL A 210 9.03 -11.16 -21.44
C VAL A 210 7.51 -11.32 -21.44
N VAL A 211 6.89 -11.42 -22.62
CA VAL A 211 5.46 -11.72 -22.73
C VAL A 211 5.17 -13.12 -22.21
N ARG A 212 4.38 -13.22 -21.13
CA ARG A 212 3.88 -14.48 -20.55
C ARG A 212 2.70 -15.03 -21.34
N LYS A 213 1.75 -14.17 -21.68
CA LYS A 213 0.49 -14.53 -22.35
C LYS A 213 0.00 -13.39 -23.24
N LEU A 214 -0.68 -13.74 -24.33
CA LEU A 214 -1.42 -12.82 -25.19
C LEU A 214 -2.87 -13.30 -25.27
N VAL A 215 -3.85 -12.41 -25.04
CA VAL A 215 -5.26 -12.76 -24.91
C VAL A 215 -6.12 -11.89 -25.83
N GLY A 216 -7.00 -12.53 -26.61
CA GLY A 216 -7.84 -11.85 -27.60
C GLY A 216 -7.09 -11.47 -28.88
N LYS A 217 -7.62 -10.49 -29.63
CA LYS A 217 -6.98 -9.87 -30.80
C LYS A 217 -7.40 -8.40 -30.90
N PRO A 218 -6.63 -7.51 -31.57
CA PRO A 218 -7.06 -6.13 -31.77
C PRO A 218 -8.35 -6.10 -32.59
N ARG A 219 -9.18 -5.08 -32.38
CA ARG A 219 -10.33 -4.84 -33.26
C ARG A 219 -9.85 -4.20 -34.56
N ASP A 220 -10.25 -4.79 -35.68
CA ASP A 220 -10.11 -4.18 -36.99
C ASP A 220 -11.19 -3.08 -37.15
N PHE A 221 -10.77 -1.86 -37.46
CA PHE A 221 -11.65 -0.72 -37.67
C PHE A 221 -11.77 -0.41 -39.17
N SER A 222 -13.00 -0.35 -39.69
CA SER A 222 -13.31 0.03 -41.07
C SER A 222 -13.44 1.54 -41.28
N PHE A 223 -13.16 2.33 -40.24
CA PHE A 223 -13.33 3.78 -40.17
C PHE A 223 -12.15 4.42 -39.42
N SER A 224 -12.02 5.75 -39.51
CA SER A 224 -10.94 6.48 -38.84
C SER A 224 -11.12 6.44 -37.31
N ILE A 225 -10.12 5.91 -36.62
CA ILE A 225 -10.13 5.72 -35.16
C ILE A 225 -10.01 7.08 -34.46
N LYS A 226 -10.90 7.36 -33.53
CA LYS A 226 -10.77 8.46 -32.57
C LYS A 226 -10.10 7.96 -31.29
N ASP A 227 -9.16 8.74 -30.75
CA ASP A 227 -8.62 8.48 -29.42
C ASP A 227 -9.62 8.89 -28.32
N HIS A 228 -9.36 8.46 -27.07
CA HIS A 228 -10.23 8.77 -25.93
C HIS A 228 -10.39 10.27 -25.64
N VAL A 229 -9.45 11.13 -26.01
CA VAL A 229 -9.57 12.59 -25.81
C VAL A 229 -10.55 13.17 -26.83
N GLN A 230 -10.47 12.74 -28.09
CA GLN A 230 -11.43 13.14 -29.11
C GLN A 230 -12.84 12.58 -28.84
N LEU A 231 -12.96 11.30 -28.49
CA LEU A 231 -14.23 10.70 -28.07
C LEU A 231 -14.80 11.40 -26.84
N GLY A 232 -13.94 11.68 -25.85
CA GLY A 232 -14.34 12.35 -24.61
C GLY A 232 -14.81 13.79 -24.82
N LYS A 233 -14.27 14.49 -25.82
CA LYS A 233 -14.76 15.81 -26.24
C LYS A 233 -16.07 15.72 -27.00
N ASP A 234 -16.15 14.83 -27.99
CA ASP A 234 -17.32 14.65 -28.86
C ASP A 234 -18.58 14.22 -28.08
N LEU A 235 -18.41 13.40 -27.05
CA LEU A 235 -19.48 12.86 -26.20
C LEU A 235 -19.68 13.64 -24.88
N ASP A 236 -18.99 14.78 -24.70
CA ASP A 236 -19.04 15.62 -23.48
C ASP A 236 -18.72 14.85 -22.17
N LEU A 237 -17.72 13.96 -22.21
CA LEU A 237 -17.36 13.07 -21.11
C LEU A 237 -16.26 13.62 -20.20
N PHE A 238 -15.35 14.45 -20.72
CA PHE A 238 -14.20 14.98 -19.98
C PHE A 238 -14.10 16.50 -20.10
N ASP A 239 -13.69 17.16 -19.02
CA ASP A 239 -13.28 18.56 -19.05
C ASP A 239 -11.86 18.69 -18.46
N PHE A 240 -10.88 18.83 -19.35
CA PHE A 240 -9.47 19.02 -19.00
C PHE A 240 -9.13 20.50 -18.81
N ASP A 241 -9.83 21.40 -19.50
CA ASP A 241 -9.53 22.84 -19.49
C ASP A 241 -9.98 23.45 -18.16
N ALA A 242 -11.19 23.12 -17.69
CA ALA A 242 -11.66 23.53 -16.37
C ALA A 242 -10.84 22.90 -15.24
N ALA A 243 -10.35 21.67 -15.41
CA ALA A 243 -9.48 21.03 -14.43
C ALA A 243 -8.08 21.66 -14.39
N ALA A 244 -7.55 22.08 -15.54
CA ALA A 244 -6.29 22.80 -15.63
C ALA A 244 -6.35 24.18 -14.95
N GLU A 245 -7.47 24.91 -15.10
CA GLU A 245 -7.70 26.19 -14.42
C GLU A 245 -7.81 26.03 -12.89
N VAL A 246 -8.46 24.96 -12.41
CA VAL A 246 -8.73 24.75 -10.97
C VAL A 246 -7.59 24.06 -10.22
N SER A 247 -6.90 23.10 -10.84
CA SER A 247 -5.92 22.21 -10.18
C SER A 247 -4.57 22.10 -10.90
N GLY A 248 -4.43 22.73 -12.08
CA GLY A 248 -3.25 22.59 -12.93
C GLY A 248 -3.30 21.38 -13.85
N SER A 249 -2.23 21.21 -14.64
CA SER A 249 -2.13 20.13 -15.64
C SER A 249 -2.28 18.73 -15.04
N LYS A 250 -2.69 17.75 -15.85
CA LYS A 250 -2.83 16.32 -15.47
C LYS A 250 -3.93 16.04 -14.41
N PHE A 251 -4.87 16.96 -14.25
CA PHE A 251 -6.18 16.73 -13.63
C PHE A 251 -7.29 16.74 -14.70
N TYR A 252 -8.49 16.28 -14.35
CA TYR A 252 -9.66 16.19 -15.23
C TYR A 252 -10.94 16.20 -14.40
N TYR A 253 -12.03 16.72 -14.98
CA TYR A 253 -13.38 16.35 -14.55
C TYR A 253 -13.91 15.23 -15.44
N LEU A 254 -14.53 14.22 -14.83
CA LEU A 254 -15.46 13.34 -15.53
C LEU A 254 -16.85 13.98 -15.54
N LYS A 255 -17.57 13.80 -16.65
CA LYS A 255 -18.93 14.28 -16.88
C LYS A 255 -19.80 13.15 -17.37
N ASN A 256 -21.11 13.33 -17.23
CA ASN A 256 -22.11 12.53 -17.95
C ASN A 256 -21.90 11.01 -17.76
N GLU A 257 -21.95 10.21 -18.82
CA GLU A 257 -21.85 8.75 -18.77
C GLU A 257 -20.45 8.27 -18.34
N ALA A 258 -19.41 9.10 -18.38
CA ALA A 258 -18.09 8.72 -17.87
C ALA A 258 -18.02 8.70 -16.33
N VAL A 259 -18.82 9.55 -15.65
CA VAL A 259 -19.00 9.45 -14.18
C VAL A 259 -19.66 8.12 -13.84
N MET A 260 -20.69 7.73 -14.59
CA MET A 260 -21.34 6.43 -14.43
C MET A 260 -20.38 5.28 -14.74
N LEU A 261 -19.51 5.42 -15.74
CA LEU A 261 -18.53 4.40 -16.13
C LEU A 261 -17.44 4.19 -15.08
N GLU A 262 -16.94 5.26 -14.44
CA GLU A 262 -16.04 5.14 -13.29
C GLU A 262 -16.71 4.36 -12.14
N LEU A 263 -17.91 4.78 -11.73
CA LEU A 263 -18.66 4.09 -10.68
C LEU A 263 -18.98 2.64 -11.06
N ALA A 264 -19.27 2.38 -12.34
CA ALA A 264 -19.53 1.03 -12.83
C ALA A 264 -18.29 0.14 -12.75
N LEU A 265 -17.13 0.63 -13.21
CA LEU A 265 -15.85 -0.09 -13.15
C LEU A 265 -15.44 -0.42 -11.71
N VAL A 266 -15.56 0.53 -10.78
CA VAL A 266 -15.26 0.31 -9.35
C VAL A 266 -16.16 -0.77 -8.76
N ASN A 267 -17.49 -0.62 -8.90
CA ASN A 267 -18.45 -1.56 -8.31
C ASN A 267 -18.35 -2.97 -8.94
N TRP A 268 -18.15 -3.04 -10.25
CA TRP A 268 -17.94 -4.31 -10.97
C TRP A 268 -16.66 -5.00 -10.50
N ALA A 269 -15.52 -4.31 -10.50
CA ALA A 269 -14.23 -4.92 -10.11
C ALA A 269 -14.25 -5.42 -8.65
N VAL A 270 -14.79 -4.62 -7.71
CA VAL A 270 -14.97 -5.05 -6.31
C VAL A 270 -15.90 -6.26 -6.24
N SER A 271 -17.04 -6.25 -6.96
CA SER A 271 -18.00 -7.36 -7.00
C SER A 271 -17.39 -8.66 -7.52
N GLU A 272 -16.63 -8.63 -8.62
CA GLU A 272 -16.00 -9.83 -9.18
C GLU A 272 -14.88 -10.38 -8.27
N VAL A 273 -14.06 -9.50 -7.69
CA VAL A 273 -12.98 -9.91 -6.78
C VAL A 273 -13.53 -10.45 -5.44
N MET A 274 -14.63 -9.91 -4.92
CA MET A 274 -15.30 -10.46 -3.74
C MET A 274 -15.72 -11.93 -3.92
N LYS A 275 -16.12 -12.35 -5.13
CA LYS A 275 -16.46 -13.76 -5.44
C LYS A 275 -15.25 -14.70 -5.29
N ARG A 276 -14.02 -14.18 -5.30
CA ARG A 276 -12.76 -14.90 -5.07
C ARG A 276 -12.38 -14.99 -3.57
N GLY A 277 -13.27 -14.56 -2.67
CA GLY A 277 -13.05 -14.64 -1.21
C GLY A 277 -12.27 -13.45 -0.62
N PHE A 278 -12.12 -12.35 -1.36
CA PHE A 278 -11.50 -11.13 -0.87
C PHE A 278 -12.51 -10.30 -0.06
N VAL A 279 -12.07 -9.75 1.07
CA VAL A 279 -12.87 -8.87 1.92
C VAL A 279 -12.83 -7.44 1.37
N PRO A 280 -13.99 -6.80 1.08
CA PRO A 280 -14.03 -5.45 0.54
C PRO A 280 -13.71 -4.40 1.61
N LEU A 281 -12.96 -3.37 1.23
CA LEU A 281 -12.54 -2.24 2.08
C LEU A 281 -12.67 -0.89 1.33
N THR A 282 -12.86 0.17 2.11
CA THR A 282 -12.54 1.55 1.73
C THR A 282 -11.45 2.05 2.67
N THR A 283 -10.45 2.77 2.16
CA THR A 283 -9.27 3.16 2.94
C THR A 283 -9.25 4.65 3.31
N PRO A 284 -8.54 5.05 4.38
CA PRO A 284 -8.12 6.43 4.56
C PRO A 284 -7.13 6.83 3.47
N GLU A 285 -7.40 7.94 2.78
CA GLU A 285 -6.55 8.44 1.69
C GLU A 285 -5.41 9.37 2.17
N ILE A 286 -5.48 9.81 3.43
CA ILE A 286 -4.39 10.50 4.13
C ILE A 286 -3.82 9.53 5.18
N VAL A 287 -2.53 9.25 5.09
CA VAL A 287 -1.78 8.34 5.98
C VAL A 287 -0.57 9.05 6.59
N ARG A 288 0.08 8.44 7.58
CA ARG A 288 1.38 8.93 8.07
C ARG A 288 2.47 8.59 7.04
N SER A 289 3.40 9.50 6.79
CA SER A 289 4.52 9.30 5.86
C SER A 289 5.38 8.09 6.22
N SER A 290 5.53 7.79 7.52
CA SER A 290 6.19 6.58 7.99
C SER A 290 5.53 5.27 7.53
N VAL A 291 4.23 5.24 7.21
CA VAL A 291 3.57 4.05 6.63
C VAL A 291 3.92 3.90 5.15
N VAL A 292 3.99 4.99 4.40
CA VAL A 292 4.46 5.00 3.00
C VAL A 292 5.89 4.47 2.91
N GLU A 293 6.78 4.97 3.76
CA GLU A 293 8.17 4.50 3.85
C GLU A 293 8.26 3.03 4.26
N LYS A 294 7.44 2.58 5.24
CA LYS A 294 7.36 1.17 5.65
C LYS A 294 6.91 0.25 4.51
N CYS A 295 5.98 0.66 3.66
CA CYS A 295 5.61 -0.11 2.45
C CYS A 295 6.70 -0.11 1.37
N GLY A 296 7.76 0.69 1.52
CA GLY A 296 8.90 0.75 0.60
C GLY A 296 8.75 1.75 -0.55
N PHE A 297 7.78 2.67 -0.45
CA PHE A 297 7.61 3.81 -1.37
C PHE A 297 8.62 4.93 -1.03
N GLN A 298 9.90 4.60 -1.03
CA GLN A 298 10.98 5.56 -0.77
C GLN A 298 11.20 6.48 -1.98
N PRO A 299 11.59 7.76 -1.77
CA PRO A 299 11.97 8.66 -2.86
C PRO A 299 13.15 8.11 -3.67
N ARG A 300 12.99 7.94 -4.99
CA ARG A 300 14.12 7.73 -5.90
C ARG A 300 14.78 9.10 -6.14
N GLY A 301 15.70 9.49 -5.25
CA GLY A 301 16.33 10.81 -5.26
C GLY A 301 15.52 11.88 -4.53
N THR A 302 15.53 13.12 -5.00
CA THR A 302 14.87 14.27 -4.35
C THR A 302 13.36 14.30 -4.50
N ASN A 303 12.78 13.49 -5.40
CA ASN A 303 11.37 13.55 -5.76
C ASN A 303 10.59 12.46 -5.03
N THR A 304 9.58 12.85 -4.25
CA THR A 304 8.60 11.92 -3.66
C THR A 304 7.63 11.42 -4.73
N GLN A 305 7.15 10.17 -4.61
CA GLN A 305 6.08 9.66 -5.48
C GLN A 305 4.69 10.16 -5.04
N VAL A 306 4.55 10.55 -3.76
CA VAL A 306 3.31 10.99 -3.11
C VAL A 306 3.36 12.47 -2.71
N TYR A 307 2.18 13.07 -2.55
CA TYR A 307 2.02 14.43 -2.04
C TYR A 307 2.04 14.46 -0.51
N SER A 308 2.89 15.32 0.08
CA SER A 308 2.93 15.53 1.54
C SER A 308 1.95 16.61 1.98
N ILE A 309 1.41 16.51 3.19
CA ILE A 309 0.56 17.53 3.81
C ILE A 309 1.44 18.44 4.67
N ASP A 310 1.53 19.71 4.29
CA ASP A 310 2.38 20.70 4.96
C ASP A 310 2.04 20.85 6.45
N GLY A 311 3.07 21.10 7.27
CA GLY A 311 2.94 21.21 8.73
C GLY A 311 2.57 19.92 9.47
N SER A 312 2.63 18.73 8.83
CA SER A 312 2.22 17.45 9.44
C SER A 312 3.17 16.28 9.15
N ASP A 313 2.97 15.14 9.82
CA ASP A 313 3.63 13.86 9.50
C ASP A 313 2.84 13.03 8.48
N GLN A 314 1.96 13.66 7.70
CA GLN A 314 0.99 12.98 6.83
C GLN A 314 1.20 13.26 5.34
N CYS A 315 0.68 12.36 4.51
CA CYS A 315 0.71 12.44 3.05
C CYS A 315 -0.52 11.75 2.44
N LEU A 316 -0.80 12.07 1.18
CA LEU A 316 -1.81 11.38 0.37
C LEU A 316 -1.26 10.06 -0.17
N ILE A 317 -2.11 9.04 -0.28
CA ILE A 317 -1.69 7.70 -0.73
C ILE A 317 -1.48 7.65 -2.25
N GLY A 318 -0.41 7.00 -2.70
CA GLY A 318 -0.18 6.69 -4.13
C GLY A 318 -0.86 5.41 -4.63
N THR A 319 -1.45 4.64 -3.71
CA THR A 319 -2.20 3.39 -3.91
C THR A 319 -2.86 2.95 -2.59
N ALA A 320 -3.99 2.24 -2.66
CA ALA A 320 -4.62 1.59 -1.50
C ALA A 320 -3.77 0.49 -0.85
N GLU A 321 -2.74 -0.02 -1.55
CA GLU A 321 -1.72 -0.93 -0.99
C GLU A 321 -1.14 -0.42 0.35
N ILE A 322 -0.86 0.89 0.41
CA ILE A 322 -0.22 1.54 1.58
C ILE A 322 -1.11 1.43 2.83
N PRO A 323 -2.36 1.95 2.85
CA PRO A 323 -3.23 1.84 4.01
C PRO A 323 -3.64 0.39 4.30
N VAL A 324 -3.81 -0.47 3.29
CA VAL A 324 -4.18 -1.90 3.51
C VAL A 324 -3.03 -2.67 4.16
N GLY A 325 -1.79 -2.51 3.67
CA GLY A 325 -0.60 -3.07 4.32
C GLY A 325 -0.44 -2.57 5.77
N GLY A 326 -0.83 -1.33 6.03
CA GLY A 326 -0.83 -0.74 7.37
C GLY A 326 -1.85 -1.32 8.36
N ILE A 327 -2.89 -2.05 7.93
CA ILE A 327 -3.98 -2.54 8.82
C ILE A 327 -3.46 -3.48 9.92
N HIS A 328 -2.46 -4.31 9.60
CA HIS A 328 -1.90 -5.32 10.51
C HIS A 328 -0.52 -4.94 11.05
N MET A 329 -0.14 -3.66 10.94
CA MET A 329 1.16 -3.13 11.38
C MET A 329 1.44 -3.46 12.85
N ASP A 330 2.69 -3.87 13.13
CA ASP A 330 3.22 -4.24 14.45
C ASP A 330 2.45 -5.37 15.17
N SER A 331 1.76 -6.25 14.42
CA SER A 331 0.95 -7.36 14.95
C SER A 331 1.60 -8.76 14.79
N ILE A 332 1.10 -9.72 15.59
CA ILE A 332 1.40 -11.16 15.44
C ILE A 332 0.07 -11.89 15.17
N LEU A 333 -0.14 -12.27 13.92
CA LEU A 333 -1.31 -13.01 13.44
C LEU A 333 -1.27 -14.48 13.90
N ALA A 334 -2.43 -15.11 14.00
CA ALA A 334 -2.55 -16.56 14.16
C ALA A 334 -2.44 -17.24 12.79
N GLU A 335 -1.77 -18.40 12.69
CA GLU A 335 -1.66 -19.10 11.41
C GLU A 335 -3.04 -19.43 10.80
N SER A 336 -3.99 -19.83 11.64
CA SER A 336 -5.38 -20.12 11.25
C SER A 336 -6.19 -18.92 10.74
N SER A 337 -5.63 -17.70 10.79
CA SER A 337 -6.22 -16.50 10.17
C SER A 337 -5.66 -16.19 8.78
N LEU A 338 -4.64 -16.92 8.32
CA LEU A 338 -4.03 -16.75 7.00
C LEU A 338 -4.61 -17.75 5.98
N PRO A 339 -4.70 -17.39 4.70
CA PRO A 339 -4.38 -16.08 4.12
C PRO A 339 -5.45 -15.01 4.44
N LEU A 340 -5.01 -13.75 4.56
CA LEU A 340 -5.91 -12.60 4.58
C LEU A 340 -5.92 -11.98 3.18
N LYS A 341 -7.10 -11.87 2.57
CA LYS A 341 -7.32 -11.33 1.22
C LYS A 341 -8.22 -10.10 1.27
N TYR A 342 -7.78 -8.97 0.73
CA TYR A 342 -8.49 -7.69 0.76
C TYR A 342 -8.63 -7.08 -0.63
N VAL A 343 -9.81 -6.56 -0.94
CA VAL A 343 -10.03 -5.72 -2.13
C VAL A 343 -10.44 -4.31 -1.69
N ALA A 344 -9.68 -3.29 -2.07
CA ALA A 344 -9.81 -1.94 -1.56
C ALA A 344 -10.01 -0.93 -2.69
N PHE A 345 -11.03 -0.08 -2.57
CA PHE A 345 -11.20 1.10 -3.42
C PHE A 345 -10.60 2.34 -2.73
N SER A 346 -9.86 3.14 -3.50
CA SER A 346 -9.46 4.50 -3.13
C SER A 346 -9.15 5.36 -4.35
N HIS A 347 -9.11 6.68 -4.16
CA HIS A 347 -8.32 7.55 -5.03
C HIS A 347 -6.82 7.36 -4.73
N CYS A 348 -6.00 7.60 -5.74
CA CYS A 348 -4.56 7.51 -5.73
C CYS A 348 -3.97 8.85 -6.18
N PHE A 349 -3.03 9.38 -5.42
CA PHE A 349 -2.43 10.70 -5.62
C PHE A 349 -0.93 10.54 -5.89
N ARG A 350 -0.49 10.87 -7.11
CA ARG A 350 0.90 10.71 -7.54
C ARG A 350 1.46 12.00 -8.12
N THR A 351 2.67 12.35 -7.69
CA THR A 351 3.37 13.57 -8.15
C THR A 351 3.77 13.50 -9.63
N GLU A 352 3.83 12.29 -10.21
CA GLU A 352 4.24 12.03 -11.60
C GLU A 352 5.56 12.73 -11.99
N ALA A 353 6.44 12.92 -11.00
CA ALA A 353 7.72 13.61 -11.17
C ALA A 353 8.65 12.82 -12.10
N GLY A 354 9.22 13.51 -13.10
CA GLY A 354 10.06 12.90 -14.14
C GLY A 354 9.31 12.39 -15.37
N ALA A 355 7.96 12.29 -15.33
CA ALA A 355 7.18 11.86 -16.49
C ALA A 355 6.86 13.04 -17.44
N ALA A 356 7.76 13.25 -18.42
CA ALA A 356 7.59 14.17 -19.55
C ALA A 356 7.34 13.41 -20.87
N GLY A 357 6.66 14.03 -21.84
CA GLY A 357 6.46 13.48 -23.19
C GLY A 357 5.03 13.01 -23.49
N ALA A 358 4.83 12.41 -24.67
CA ALA A 358 3.51 12.14 -25.26
C ALA A 358 2.58 11.22 -24.43
N ALA A 359 3.14 10.37 -23.56
CA ALA A 359 2.37 9.51 -22.65
C ALA A 359 1.67 10.26 -21.49
N THR A 360 1.57 11.59 -21.56
CA THR A 360 0.91 12.47 -20.58
C THR A 360 -0.39 13.10 -21.09
N ARG A 361 -0.81 12.85 -22.34
CA ARG A 361 -2.07 13.40 -22.87
C ARG A 361 -3.27 12.56 -22.43
N GLY A 362 -4.33 13.23 -21.96
CA GLY A 362 -5.59 12.60 -21.59
C GLY A 362 -5.54 11.87 -20.24
N LEU A 363 -6.23 10.74 -20.14
CA LEU A 363 -6.46 10.03 -18.87
C LEU A 363 -5.36 9.01 -18.47
N TYR A 364 -4.39 8.72 -19.35
CA TYR A 364 -3.44 7.62 -19.14
C TYR A 364 -2.48 7.84 -17.95
N ARG A 365 -2.10 9.09 -17.68
CA ARG A 365 -1.16 9.47 -16.61
C ARG A 365 -1.54 10.82 -16.01
N VAL A 366 -2.17 10.74 -14.83
CA VAL A 366 -2.86 11.84 -14.15
C VAL A 366 -2.45 11.90 -12.67
N HIS A 367 -2.57 13.06 -12.03
CA HIS A 367 -2.16 13.24 -10.63
C HIS A 367 -3.11 12.61 -9.61
N GLN A 368 -4.40 12.51 -9.95
CA GLN A 368 -5.44 11.86 -9.14
C GLN A 368 -6.21 10.83 -9.99
N PHE A 369 -6.38 9.61 -9.47
CA PHE A 369 -7.17 8.59 -10.15
C PHE A 369 -7.80 7.56 -9.20
N SER A 370 -8.98 7.08 -9.56
CA SER A 370 -9.65 5.97 -8.89
C SER A 370 -8.98 4.62 -9.19
N LYS A 371 -8.75 3.80 -8.16
CA LYS A 371 -8.17 2.45 -8.29
C LYS A 371 -8.87 1.44 -7.38
N VAL A 372 -9.04 0.22 -7.87
CA VAL A 372 -9.39 -0.96 -7.07
C VAL A 372 -8.16 -1.84 -6.95
N GLU A 373 -7.72 -2.08 -5.71
CA GLU A 373 -6.51 -2.82 -5.35
C GLU A 373 -6.85 -4.15 -4.68
N MET A 374 -6.14 -5.21 -5.04
CA MET A 374 -6.09 -6.48 -4.33
C MET A 374 -4.83 -6.53 -3.47
N PHE A 375 -4.95 -7.03 -2.24
CA PHE A 375 -3.83 -7.22 -1.34
C PHE A 375 -3.96 -8.55 -0.59
N VAL A 376 -2.86 -9.28 -0.45
CA VAL A 376 -2.81 -10.59 0.23
C VAL A 376 -1.71 -10.59 1.28
N LEU A 377 -2.04 -11.10 2.48
CA LEU A 377 -1.06 -11.50 3.49
C LEU A 377 -1.14 -13.03 3.62
N CYS A 378 -0.06 -13.73 3.35
CA CYS A 378 -0.01 -15.20 3.35
C CYS A 378 1.22 -15.74 4.07
N ARG A 379 1.29 -17.07 4.22
CA ARG A 379 2.49 -17.74 4.72
C ARG A 379 3.56 -17.77 3.62
N PRO A 380 4.86 -17.83 3.97
CA PRO A 380 5.95 -17.79 2.98
C PRO A 380 5.85 -18.83 1.88
N GLU A 381 5.42 -20.05 2.22
CA GLU A 381 5.27 -21.17 1.29
C GLU A 381 4.09 -21.05 0.31
N GLU A 382 3.24 -20.02 0.47
CA GLU A 382 2.03 -19.80 -0.35
C GLU A 382 2.16 -18.62 -1.31
N SER A 383 3.22 -17.79 -1.21
CA SER A 383 3.23 -16.51 -1.92
C SER A 383 3.19 -16.65 -3.44
N ASP A 384 3.91 -17.62 -3.99
CA ASP A 384 4.01 -17.76 -5.45
C ASP A 384 2.70 -18.27 -6.05
N SER A 385 1.95 -19.12 -5.32
CA SER A 385 0.62 -19.55 -5.75
C SER A 385 -0.41 -18.42 -5.67
N PHE A 386 -0.30 -17.52 -4.69
CA PHE A 386 -1.13 -16.30 -4.67
C PHE A 386 -0.71 -15.27 -5.72
N HIS A 387 0.56 -15.21 -6.14
CA HIS A 387 0.97 -14.34 -7.24
C HIS A 387 0.33 -14.78 -8.55
N GLU A 388 0.33 -16.08 -8.83
CA GLU A 388 -0.36 -16.69 -9.97
C GLU A 388 -1.91 -16.57 -9.85
N GLU A 389 -2.49 -16.64 -8.64
CA GLU A 389 -3.93 -16.38 -8.45
C GLU A 389 -4.29 -14.93 -8.79
N LEU A 390 -3.49 -13.95 -8.34
CA LEU A 390 -3.74 -12.53 -8.56
C LEU A 390 -3.70 -12.15 -10.06
N ILE A 391 -2.66 -12.58 -10.79
CA ILE A 391 -2.58 -12.34 -12.24
C ILE A 391 -3.72 -13.05 -12.98
N GLN A 392 -4.14 -14.26 -12.57
CA GLN A 392 -5.29 -14.92 -13.17
C GLN A 392 -6.60 -14.15 -12.93
N ILE A 393 -6.79 -13.52 -11.76
CA ILE A 393 -7.94 -12.65 -11.51
C ILE A 393 -7.93 -11.44 -12.44
N GLU A 394 -6.79 -10.78 -12.62
CA GLU A 394 -6.62 -9.67 -13.56
C GLU A 394 -6.94 -10.09 -15.01
N GLU A 395 -6.38 -11.21 -15.47
CA GLU A 395 -6.66 -11.76 -16.79
C GLU A 395 -8.15 -12.07 -16.99
N ASP A 396 -8.81 -12.68 -15.99
CA ASP A 396 -10.24 -13.01 -16.05
C ASP A 396 -11.12 -11.75 -16.12
N LEU A 397 -10.80 -10.73 -15.32
CA LEU A 397 -11.47 -9.42 -15.32
C LEU A 397 -11.40 -8.79 -16.70
N PHE A 398 -10.20 -8.61 -17.26
CA PHE A 398 -10.03 -7.93 -18.55
C PHE A 398 -10.54 -8.75 -19.74
N THR A 399 -10.46 -10.09 -19.67
CA THR A 399 -11.07 -11.00 -20.66
C THR A 399 -12.59 -10.86 -20.67
N SER A 400 -13.24 -10.76 -19.50
CA SER A 400 -14.69 -10.59 -19.42
C SER A 400 -15.18 -9.25 -19.99
N LEU A 401 -14.34 -8.22 -19.93
CA LEU A 401 -14.55 -6.93 -20.61
C LEU A 401 -14.17 -6.96 -22.10
N GLY A 402 -13.86 -8.12 -22.67
CA GLY A 402 -13.54 -8.28 -24.09
C GLY A 402 -12.27 -7.57 -24.55
N LEU A 403 -11.37 -7.19 -23.63
CA LEU A 403 -10.15 -6.47 -23.97
C LEU A 403 -9.12 -7.39 -24.63
N HIS A 404 -8.35 -6.82 -25.56
CA HIS A 404 -7.13 -7.42 -26.05
C HIS A 404 -5.94 -6.92 -25.23
N PHE A 405 -5.19 -7.85 -24.64
CA PHE A 405 -4.08 -7.52 -23.75
C PHE A 405 -2.99 -8.60 -23.76
N LYS A 406 -1.83 -8.26 -23.22
CA LYS A 406 -0.74 -9.18 -22.89
C LYS A 406 -0.37 -9.09 -21.42
N THR A 407 0.06 -10.20 -20.83
CA THR A 407 0.71 -10.23 -19.53
C THR A 407 2.22 -10.38 -19.71
N ILE A 408 3.00 -9.69 -18.88
CA ILE A 408 4.45 -9.53 -19.06
C ILE A 408 5.17 -9.84 -17.73
N ASP A 409 6.23 -10.65 -17.79
CA ASP A 409 7.20 -10.83 -16.70
C ASP A 409 8.22 -9.70 -16.76
N MET A 410 8.22 -8.83 -15.76
CA MET A 410 8.89 -7.54 -15.82
C MET A 410 10.35 -7.64 -15.40
N ALA A 411 11.23 -7.04 -16.20
CA ALA A 411 12.67 -7.18 -16.04
C ALA A 411 13.23 -6.54 -14.76
N THR A 412 14.41 -6.99 -14.34
CA THR A 412 15.02 -6.66 -13.02
C THR A 412 15.12 -5.18 -12.69
N GLU A 413 15.39 -4.32 -13.67
CA GLU A 413 15.55 -2.86 -13.44
C GLU A 413 14.21 -2.13 -13.26
N ASP A 414 13.11 -2.67 -13.80
CA ASP A 414 11.77 -2.08 -13.68
C ASP A 414 11.01 -2.54 -12.42
N LEU A 415 11.57 -3.48 -11.66
CA LEU A 415 11.00 -3.89 -10.37
C LEU A 415 11.08 -2.74 -9.34
N GLY A 416 9.93 -2.29 -8.84
CA GLY A 416 9.85 -1.42 -7.66
C GLY A 416 10.49 -2.07 -6.43
N ALA A 417 11.15 -1.29 -5.57
CA ALA A 417 12.04 -1.80 -4.51
C ALA A 417 11.47 -2.94 -3.62
N PRO A 418 10.16 -2.99 -3.28
CA PRO A 418 9.56 -4.12 -2.56
C PRO A 418 9.40 -5.41 -3.37
N ALA A 419 9.22 -5.32 -4.70
CA ALA A 419 8.88 -6.47 -5.53
C ALA A 419 10.03 -7.48 -5.61
N HIS A 420 9.72 -8.74 -5.34
CA HIS A 420 10.52 -9.93 -5.62
C HIS A 420 10.35 -10.38 -7.08
N ARG A 421 9.10 -10.31 -7.58
CA ARG A 421 8.68 -10.53 -8.96
C ARG A 421 7.44 -9.66 -9.24
N LYS A 422 7.32 -9.09 -10.44
CA LYS A 422 6.19 -8.25 -10.87
C LYS A 422 5.71 -8.74 -12.23
N PHE A 423 4.38 -8.89 -12.38
CA PHE A 423 3.73 -9.09 -13.67
C PHE A 423 2.90 -7.87 -13.99
N ASP A 424 3.05 -7.31 -15.20
CA ASP A 424 2.22 -6.22 -15.67
C ASP A 424 1.23 -6.72 -16.73
N VAL A 425 0.06 -6.10 -16.78
CA VAL A 425 -0.93 -6.34 -17.82
C VAL A 425 -1.06 -5.10 -18.67
N GLU A 426 -0.75 -5.21 -19.96
CA GLU A 426 -0.90 -4.12 -20.91
C GLU A 426 -2.02 -4.41 -21.90
N ALA A 427 -2.99 -3.51 -22.01
CA ALA A 427 -4.09 -3.61 -22.96
C ALA A 427 -3.84 -2.76 -24.21
N TRP A 428 -4.41 -3.19 -25.34
CA TRP A 428 -4.33 -2.49 -26.62
C TRP A 428 -5.09 -1.16 -26.56
N MET A 429 -4.42 -0.08 -26.95
CA MET A 429 -4.97 1.29 -27.00
C MET A 429 -4.95 1.77 -28.46
N PRO A 430 -6.05 1.60 -29.22
CA PRO A 430 -6.14 1.96 -30.64
C PRO A 430 -5.68 3.38 -30.97
N GLY A 431 -5.99 4.37 -30.13
CA GLY A 431 -5.62 5.78 -30.31
C GLY A 431 -4.13 6.06 -30.07
N LEU A 432 -3.40 5.15 -29.41
CA LEU A 432 -1.94 5.20 -29.25
C LEU A 432 -1.20 4.27 -30.22
N GLY A 433 -1.89 3.38 -30.92
CA GLY A 433 -1.28 2.37 -31.81
C GLY A 433 -0.36 1.38 -31.11
N ARG A 434 -0.50 1.20 -29.79
CA ARG A 434 0.35 0.34 -28.95
C ARG A 434 -0.42 -0.22 -27.76
N TYR A 435 0.23 -1.12 -27.03
CA TYR A 435 -0.21 -1.52 -25.69
C TYR A 435 0.15 -0.45 -24.66
N GLY A 436 -0.61 -0.42 -23.56
CA GLY A 436 -0.26 0.33 -22.35
C GLY A 436 -0.73 -0.39 -21.09
N GLU A 437 0.12 -0.38 -20.07
CA GLU A 437 -0.14 -0.88 -18.70
C GLU A 437 -1.53 -0.45 -18.19
N ILE A 438 -2.38 -1.42 -17.85
CA ILE A 438 -3.64 -1.24 -17.12
C ILE A 438 -3.62 -1.88 -15.73
N SER A 439 -2.68 -2.81 -15.50
CA SER A 439 -2.46 -3.43 -14.19
C SER A 439 -0.99 -3.80 -13.94
N SER A 440 -0.69 -4.03 -12.66
CA SER A 440 0.51 -4.68 -12.16
C SER A 440 0.18 -5.53 -10.91
N ALA A 441 0.81 -6.70 -10.81
CA ALA A 441 0.73 -7.65 -9.71
C ALA A 441 2.12 -8.02 -9.20
N SER A 442 2.41 -7.82 -7.92
CA SER A 442 3.72 -8.05 -7.30
C SER A 442 3.65 -9.03 -6.12
N ASN A 443 4.59 -9.99 -6.08
CA ASN A 443 4.98 -10.65 -4.85
C ASN A 443 6.09 -9.81 -4.19
N CYS A 444 5.89 -9.39 -2.93
CA CYS A 444 6.85 -8.59 -2.17
C CYS A 444 7.58 -9.38 -1.07
N THR A 445 7.34 -10.70 -0.99
CA THR A 445 7.85 -11.60 0.06
C THR A 445 7.73 -10.95 1.45
N ASP A 446 8.75 -11.08 2.31
CA ASP A 446 8.74 -10.46 3.64
C ASP A 446 9.29 -9.02 3.69
N TYR A 447 9.55 -8.39 2.52
CA TYR A 447 10.18 -7.06 2.46
C TYR A 447 9.34 -5.98 3.16
N GLN A 448 8.03 -5.98 2.93
CA GLN A 448 7.11 -5.01 3.54
C GLN A 448 6.75 -5.43 4.96
N SER A 449 6.54 -6.71 5.23
CA SER A 449 6.16 -7.21 6.56
C SER A 449 7.29 -7.02 7.60
N ARG A 450 8.57 -7.11 7.19
CA ARG A 450 9.73 -6.72 8.00
C ARG A 450 9.74 -5.24 8.39
N ARG A 451 9.20 -4.38 7.53
CA ARG A 451 9.16 -2.92 7.73
C ARG A 451 7.93 -2.48 8.53
N LEU A 452 6.80 -3.12 8.25
CA LEU A 452 5.52 -2.95 8.94
C LEU A 452 5.42 -3.76 10.25
N GLY A 453 6.42 -4.56 10.61
CA GLY A 453 6.43 -5.35 11.85
C GLY A 453 5.46 -6.54 11.87
N ILE A 454 4.89 -6.94 10.73
CA ILE A 454 3.80 -7.92 10.63
C ILE A 454 4.35 -9.34 10.67
N ARG A 455 3.94 -10.11 11.66
CA ARG A 455 4.36 -11.50 11.84
C ARG A 455 3.17 -12.43 11.96
N TYR A 456 3.41 -13.72 11.84
CA TYR A 456 2.50 -14.76 12.30
C TYR A 456 3.21 -15.71 13.27
N ARG A 457 2.42 -16.42 14.08
CA ARG A 457 2.90 -17.55 14.88
C ARG A 457 2.48 -18.84 14.19
N PRO A 458 3.41 -19.64 13.65
CA PRO A 458 3.11 -20.99 13.19
C PRO A 458 2.54 -21.83 14.33
N GLU A 459 1.56 -22.68 14.03
CA GLU A 459 1.14 -23.73 14.94
C GLU A 459 2.30 -24.73 15.17
N PRO A 460 2.40 -25.35 16.35
CA PRO A 460 3.46 -26.33 16.61
C PRO A 460 3.26 -27.54 15.71
N SER A 461 4.17 -27.71 14.73
CA SER A 461 4.19 -28.94 13.93
C SER A 461 4.41 -30.16 14.85
N ASN A 462 3.80 -31.30 14.50
CA ASN A 462 3.95 -32.57 15.23
C ASN A 462 5.36 -33.19 15.12
N SER A 463 6.39 -32.37 14.91
CA SER A 463 7.79 -32.80 14.85
C SER A 463 8.36 -33.02 16.25
N ASN A 464 8.68 -34.27 16.55
CA ASN A 464 9.21 -34.70 17.85
C ASN A 464 10.62 -34.12 18.11
N SER A 465 10.71 -32.94 18.73
CA SER A 465 11.93 -32.42 19.39
C SER A 465 11.62 -31.26 20.35
N PRO A 466 11.15 -31.51 21.58
CA PRO A 466 10.95 -30.45 22.57
C PRO A 466 12.29 -29.89 23.07
N LYS A 467 12.74 -28.76 22.49
CA LYS A 467 13.83 -27.96 23.06
C LYS A 467 13.38 -27.31 24.37
N LYS A 468 13.54 -28.03 25.48
CA LYS A 468 13.37 -27.51 26.86
C LYS A 468 14.11 -26.17 27.02
N GLY A 469 13.41 -25.11 27.41
CA GLY A 469 14.03 -23.87 27.90
C GLY A 469 13.37 -22.55 27.52
N LYS A 470 12.56 -22.52 26.45
CA LYS A 470 11.61 -21.42 26.16
C LYS A 470 10.21 -22.03 26.05
N GLY A 471 9.19 -21.30 26.50
CA GLY A 471 7.81 -21.81 26.54
C GLY A 471 7.33 -22.29 25.16
N ASN A 472 6.45 -23.30 25.14
CA ASN A 472 6.07 -24.15 23.99
C ASN A 472 5.46 -23.45 22.75
N SER A 473 5.55 -22.13 22.61
CA SER A 473 5.22 -21.41 21.38
C SER A 473 6.32 -21.58 20.34
N ALA A 474 5.95 -21.88 19.10
CA ALA A 474 6.85 -21.70 17.96
C ALA A 474 7.33 -20.23 17.88
N SER A 475 8.51 -20.02 17.27
CA SER A 475 9.04 -18.69 16.98
C SER A 475 8.20 -18.03 15.89
N THR A 476 7.79 -16.78 16.10
CA THR A 476 7.09 -15.99 15.08
C THR A 476 7.93 -15.82 13.82
N GLN A 477 7.30 -15.92 12.66
CA GLN A 477 7.90 -15.64 11.36
C GLN A 477 7.26 -14.39 10.75
N PHE A 478 7.93 -13.74 9.80
CA PHE A 478 7.29 -12.70 8.99
C PHE A 478 6.34 -13.33 7.96
N ILE A 479 5.22 -12.66 7.67
CA ILE A 479 4.32 -13.06 6.57
C ILE A 479 4.88 -12.60 5.22
N HIS A 480 4.39 -13.17 4.12
CA HIS A 480 4.59 -12.59 2.78
C HIS A 480 3.43 -11.65 2.43
N THR A 481 3.73 -10.53 1.76
CA THR A 481 2.74 -9.62 1.19
C THR A 481 2.73 -9.67 -0.33
N LEU A 482 1.53 -9.55 -0.91
CA LEU A 482 1.32 -9.39 -2.34
C LEU A 482 0.29 -8.30 -2.62
N ASN A 483 0.42 -7.64 -3.76
CA ASN A 483 -0.52 -6.62 -4.25
C ASN A 483 -0.79 -6.83 -5.75
N ALA A 484 -1.96 -6.41 -6.22
CA ALA A 484 -2.34 -6.45 -7.63
C ALA A 484 -3.48 -5.48 -7.95
N THR A 485 -3.52 -4.90 -9.14
CA THR A 485 -4.53 -3.87 -9.48
C THR A 485 -5.75 -4.48 -10.19
N ALA A 486 -6.86 -4.67 -9.48
CA ALA A 486 -8.09 -5.14 -10.12
C ALA A 486 -8.65 -4.16 -11.18
N CYS A 487 -8.46 -2.85 -10.98
CA CYS A 487 -8.90 -1.84 -11.95
C CYS A 487 -8.22 -0.48 -11.73
N ALA A 488 -7.37 -0.03 -12.68
CA ALA A 488 -6.91 1.36 -12.77
C ALA A 488 -7.90 2.19 -13.61
N VAL A 489 -8.87 2.83 -12.95
CA VAL A 489 -10.13 3.25 -13.59
C VAL A 489 -9.93 4.18 -14.81
N PRO A 490 -9.12 5.25 -14.79
CA PRO A 490 -8.99 6.12 -15.97
C PRO A 490 -8.35 5.41 -17.16
N ARG A 491 -7.41 4.49 -16.94
CA ARG A 491 -6.82 3.70 -18.03
C ARG A 491 -7.80 2.67 -18.59
N MET A 492 -8.66 2.10 -17.74
CA MET A 492 -9.78 1.26 -18.18
C MET A 492 -10.80 2.05 -19.01
N ILE A 493 -11.10 3.30 -18.63
CA ILE A 493 -11.93 4.21 -19.44
C ILE A 493 -11.29 4.45 -20.82
N VAL A 494 -9.97 4.71 -20.90
CA VAL A 494 -9.24 4.81 -22.18
C VAL A 494 -9.45 3.57 -23.04
N CYS A 495 -9.15 2.38 -22.51
CA CYS A 495 -9.29 1.13 -23.23
C CYS A 495 -10.73 0.88 -23.72
N LEU A 496 -11.73 1.17 -22.89
CA LEU A 496 -13.13 0.93 -23.23
C LEU A 496 -13.62 1.91 -24.30
N LEU A 497 -13.38 3.22 -24.15
CA LEU A 497 -13.78 4.20 -25.15
C LEU A 497 -13.16 3.88 -26.52
N GLU A 498 -11.85 3.62 -26.56
CA GLU A 498 -11.15 3.41 -27.83
C GLU A 498 -11.48 2.07 -28.50
N ASN A 499 -11.63 0.96 -27.77
CA ASN A 499 -11.93 -0.34 -28.39
C ASN A 499 -13.42 -0.51 -28.75
N TYR A 500 -14.34 0.11 -27.99
CA TYR A 500 -15.79 -0.02 -28.19
C TYR A 500 -16.44 1.12 -28.99
N GLN A 501 -15.67 2.08 -29.50
CA GLN A 501 -16.18 3.12 -30.40
C GLN A 501 -16.83 2.55 -31.67
N GLN A 502 -17.78 3.27 -32.24
CA GLN A 502 -18.47 2.93 -33.49
C GLN A 502 -18.27 4.04 -34.53
N GLU A 503 -18.57 3.75 -35.79
CA GLU A 503 -18.39 4.68 -36.91
C GLU A 503 -19.18 5.99 -36.74
N ASP A 504 -20.35 5.92 -36.10
CA ASP A 504 -21.18 7.08 -35.76
C ASP A 504 -20.59 7.96 -34.64
N GLY A 505 -19.45 7.57 -34.03
CA GLY A 505 -18.78 8.26 -32.92
C GLY A 505 -19.26 7.86 -31.52
N SER A 506 -20.27 7.01 -31.41
CA SER A 506 -20.75 6.46 -30.12
C SER A 506 -19.81 5.40 -29.55
N VAL A 507 -20.01 5.00 -28.30
CA VAL A 507 -19.27 3.90 -27.65
C VAL A 507 -20.22 2.87 -27.06
N VAL A 508 -20.02 1.59 -27.36
CA VAL A 508 -20.81 0.48 -26.76
C VAL A 508 -20.29 0.14 -25.35
N ILE A 509 -21.20 -0.06 -24.40
CA ILE A 509 -20.85 -0.52 -23.05
C ILE A 509 -20.75 -2.05 -23.04
N PRO A 510 -19.63 -2.65 -22.55
CA PRO A 510 -19.51 -4.09 -22.36
C PRO A 510 -20.60 -4.67 -21.46
N GLU A 511 -21.13 -5.85 -21.81
CA GLU A 511 -22.22 -6.51 -21.06
C GLU A 511 -22.00 -6.55 -19.52
N PRO A 512 -20.81 -6.88 -18.98
CA PRO A 512 -20.61 -6.95 -17.53
C PRO A 512 -20.81 -5.62 -16.78
N LEU A 513 -20.63 -4.48 -17.45
CA LEU A 513 -20.74 -3.15 -16.84
C LEU A 513 -22.17 -2.59 -16.88
N ARG A 514 -23.03 -3.08 -17.79
CA ARG A 514 -24.40 -2.56 -17.98
C ARG A 514 -25.27 -2.58 -16.72
N PRO A 515 -25.23 -3.62 -15.84
CA PRO A 515 -25.96 -3.60 -14.58
C PRO A 515 -25.58 -2.44 -13.66
N PHE A 516 -24.31 -2.03 -13.69
CA PHE A 516 -23.78 -0.93 -12.87
C PHE A 516 -23.93 0.44 -13.55
N MET A 517 -24.06 0.47 -14.88
CA MET A 517 -24.35 1.66 -15.70
C MET A 517 -25.84 2.04 -15.73
N GLY A 518 -26.67 1.54 -14.80
CA GLY A 518 -28.11 1.78 -14.80
C GLY A 518 -28.85 1.22 -16.01
N GLY A 519 -28.29 0.21 -16.69
CA GLY A 519 -28.84 -0.37 -17.92
C GLY A 519 -28.41 0.31 -19.22
N ILE A 520 -27.60 1.38 -19.17
CA ILE A 520 -27.05 2.03 -20.38
C ILE A 520 -26.18 1.04 -21.17
N GLN A 521 -26.51 0.86 -22.45
CA GLN A 521 -25.83 -0.08 -23.36
C GLN A 521 -24.86 0.61 -24.33
N LYS A 522 -24.99 1.94 -24.51
CA LYS A 522 -24.28 2.76 -25.49
C LYS A 522 -24.19 4.20 -24.96
N ILE A 523 -23.04 4.85 -25.15
CA ILE A 523 -22.85 6.28 -24.95
C ILE A 523 -23.03 6.94 -26.31
N ASP A 524 -24.01 7.83 -26.42
CA ASP A 524 -24.40 8.51 -27.66
C ASP A 524 -24.29 10.04 -27.50
N TYR A 525 -24.21 10.76 -28.63
CA TYR A 525 -24.24 12.22 -28.66
C TYR A 525 -25.52 12.77 -28.01
N LYS A 526 -25.35 13.68 -27.04
CA LYS A 526 -26.47 14.27 -26.28
C LYS A 526 -27.32 15.26 -27.08
N TYR A 527 -26.74 15.83 -28.13
CA TYR A 527 -27.39 16.76 -29.04
C TYR A 527 -27.11 16.30 -30.47
N LYS A 528 -28.17 16.08 -31.25
CA LYS A 528 -28.13 15.84 -32.70
C LYS A 528 -28.67 17.06 -33.42
#